data_AF-A0A1A8ACK3-F1
#
_entry.id   AF-A0A1A8ACK3-F1
#
_cell.length_a   1.000
_cell.length_b   1.000
_cell.length_c   1.000
_cell.angle_alpha   90.00
_cell.angle_beta   90.00
_cell.angle_gamma   90.00
#
_symmetry.space_group_name_H-M   'P 1'
#
loop_
_entity.id
_entity.type
_entity.pdbx_description
1 polymer ?
#
loop_
_entity_poly.entity_id
_entity_poly.type
_entity_poly.pdbx_seq_one_letter_code
_entity_poly.pdbx_strand_id
1 'polypeptide(L)'
;MWGEIDPPVRPQPSLLLESENRSEASEEPAAPPWRYEQNRAPCTDPQEAPREESAAESSCVAAMIEAVAMSGSPVKSQQVGEAELTVGERKQELREQYRSRPLVFLERYHTHLQPEHLPAFVHVCADPRAQHYSGVVQSRASGCINRTRVRNQRYAALRALQKEGRYFSEEQMRMREPLLYEQYIGQYLTDEEVLERSQEAMSEGAQEGPGGATAGLAHLLLNSYQERLIQNRLQEEQEREDAAQEEEEEDD
;
A
#
# COMPACT_ATOMS: atom_id res chain seq x y z
N MET A 1 -20.71 -23.37 0.99
CA MET A 1 -21.62 -22.21 0.94
C MET A 1 -20.98 -21.04 1.68
N TRP A 2 -20.25 -20.17 0.98
CA TRP A 2 -19.77 -18.92 1.56
C TRP A 2 -20.69 -17.80 1.06
N GLY A 3 -21.33 -17.10 1.99
CA GLY A 3 -22.38 -16.12 1.69
C GLY A 3 -21.89 -15.03 0.71
N GLU A 4 -22.71 -14.76 -0.29
CA GLU A 4 -22.57 -13.58 -1.14
C GLU A 4 -22.59 -12.34 -0.25
N ILE A 5 -21.54 -11.53 -0.31
CA ILE A 5 -21.49 -10.25 0.39
C ILE A 5 -22.33 -9.27 -0.43
N ASP A 6 -23.45 -8.83 0.12
CA ASP A 6 -24.35 -7.87 -0.53
C ASP A 6 -23.60 -6.60 -0.96
N PRO A 7 -23.96 -6.02 -2.13
CA PRO A 7 -23.37 -4.78 -2.60
C PRO A 7 -23.73 -3.60 -1.68
N PRO A 8 -22.87 -2.57 -1.61
CA PRO A 8 -23.06 -1.47 -0.66
C PRO A 8 -24.32 -0.64 -1.00
N VAL A 9 -25.20 -0.49 -0.02
CA VAL A 9 -26.40 0.34 -0.10
C VAL A 9 -25.99 1.80 -0.34
N ARG A 10 -26.55 2.43 -1.39
CA ARG A 10 -26.36 3.87 -1.65
C ARG A 10 -27.17 4.68 -0.62
N PRO A 11 -26.60 5.74 -0.02
CA PRO A 11 -27.34 6.58 0.92
C PRO A 11 -28.40 7.40 0.16
N GLN A 12 -29.66 7.25 0.55
CA GLN A 12 -30.76 8.13 0.13
C GLN A 12 -30.66 9.47 0.89
N PRO A 13 -30.96 10.61 0.25
CA PRO A 13 -30.95 11.91 0.90
C PRO A 13 -32.14 12.04 1.85
N SER A 14 -31.85 12.39 3.11
CA SER A 14 -32.81 12.50 4.21
C SER A 14 -33.77 13.68 3.99
N LEU A 15 -35.08 13.43 4.04
CA LEU A 15 -36.09 14.48 4.15
C LEU A 15 -36.26 14.87 5.63
N LEU A 16 -36.13 16.17 5.85
CA LEU A 16 -36.50 16.94 7.05
C LEU A 16 -37.88 16.56 7.60
N LEU A 17 -37.94 16.24 8.89
CA LEU A 17 -39.14 16.42 9.70
C LEU A 17 -38.73 16.79 11.14
N GLU A 18 -39.14 17.98 11.56
CA GLU A 18 -38.94 18.53 12.91
C GLU A 18 -39.95 17.95 13.92
N SER A 19 -39.66 18.20 15.21
CA SER A 19 -40.45 18.02 16.45
C SER A 19 -40.24 16.72 17.24
N GLU A 20 -40.19 16.68 18.58
CA GLU A 20 -40.10 17.66 19.66
C GLU A 20 -39.62 16.89 20.92
N ASN A 21 -38.73 17.52 21.67
CA ASN A 21 -38.49 17.43 23.12
C ASN A 21 -38.92 16.17 23.92
N ARG A 22 -37.94 15.39 24.42
CA ARG A 22 -38.06 14.71 25.72
C ARG A 22 -36.69 14.60 26.39
N SER A 23 -36.55 15.30 27.50
CA SER A 23 -35.39 15.33 28.38
C SER A 23 -35.29 14.02 29.15
N GLU A 24 -34.13 13.34 29.10
CA GLU A 24 -33.68 12.41 30.13
C GLU A 24 -32.17 12.23 29.98
N ALA A 25 -31.44 12.61 31.02
CA ALA A 25 -30.00 12.58 31.10
C ALA A 25 -29.50 11.13 31.29
N SER A 26 -28.51 10.72 30.51
CA SER A 26 -27.60 9.62 30.84
C SER A 26 -26.28 9.86 30.12
N GLU A 27 -25.21 9.91 30.89
CA GLU A 27 -23.85 10.27 30.49
C GLU A 27 -23.26 9.28 29.49
N GLU A 28 -22.82 9.79 28.34
CA GLU A 28 -22.07 9.08 27.32
C GLU A 28 -20.56 9.28 27.58
N PRO A 29 -19.71 8.24 27.54
CA PRO A 29 -18.26 8.43 27.64
C PRO A 29 -17.76 9.03 26.31
N ALA A 30 -17.41 10.31 26.37
CA ALA A 30 -16.86 11.07 25.24
C ALA A 30 -15.66 10.34 24.61
N ALA A 31 -15.82 9.95 23.34
CA ALA A 31 -14.70 9.54 22.49
C ALA A 31 -13.65 10.67 22.42
N PRO A 32 -12.34 10.37 22.52
CA PRO A 32 -11.34 11.40 22.61
C PRO A 32 -11.32 12.21 21.31
N PRO A 33 -11.31 13.56 21.39
CA PRO A 33 -11.25 14.39 20.20
C PRO A 33 -9.91 14.09 19.54
N TRP A 34 -9.94 13.78 18.24
CA TRP A 34 -8.74 13.75 17.41
C TRP A 34 -8.07 15.12 17.55
N ARG A 35 -7.07 15.20 18.43
CA ARG A 35 -6.23 16.36 18.59
C ARG A 35 -5.39 16.44 17.32
N TYR A 36 -5.90 17.16 16.33
CA TYR A 36 -5.02 17.82 15.38
C TYR A 36 -4.20 18.81 16.20
N GLU A 37 -3.04 18.34 16.68
CA GLU A 37 -2.07 19.20 17.35
C GLU A 37 -1.64 20.26 16.35
N GLN A 38 -2.18 21.46 16.57
CA GLN A 38 -1.71 22.70 15.98
C GLN A 38 -0.30 22.96 16.50
N ASN A 39 0.70 22.38 15.84
CA ASN A 39 2.03 22.95 15.83
C ASN A 39 2.02 24.17 14.90
N ARG A 40 1.36 25.23 15.37
CA ARG A 40 1.42 26.56 14.75
C ARG A 40 2.75 27.16 15.19
N ALA A 41 3.80 26.95 14.39
CA ALA A 41 4.95 27.84 14.46
C ALA A 41 4.44 29.27 14.19
N PRO A 42 4.70 30.27 15.05
CA PRO A 42 4.32 31.63 14.75
C PRO A 42 5.15 32.10 13.56
N CYS A 43 4.49 32.29 12.42
CA CYS A 43 5.01 33.16 11.36
C CYS A 43 5.00 34.57 11.93
N THR A 44 6.17 35.07 12.31
CA THR A 44 6.35 36.49 12.63
C THR A 44 6.04 37.32 11.39
N ASP A 45 5.08 38.24 11.51
CA ASP A 45 4.77 39.24 10.48
C ASP A 45 6.02 40.05 10.14
N PRO A 46 6.43 40.16 8.87
CA PRO A 46 7.46 41.10 8.46
C PRO A 46 6.84 42.49 8.36
N GLN A 47 7.12 43.35 9.35
CA GLN A 47 7.03 44.80 9.15
C GLN A 47 7.98 45.21 8.00
N GLU A 48 7.46 46.01 7.09
CA GLU A 48 8.16 46.55 5.91
C GLU A 48 9.52 47.18 6.27
N ALA A 49 10.59 46.62 5.70
CA ALA A 49 11.89 47.27 5.53
C ALA A 49 12.52 46.78 4.20
N PRO A 50 13.41 47.56 3.55
CA PRO A 50 13.75 47.39 2.14
C PRO A 50 14.49 46.07 1.85
N ARG A 51 14.14 45.45 0.72
CA ARG A 51 14.71 44.21 0.16
C ARG A 51 16.24 44.25 0.09
N GLU A 52 16.88 43.46 0.94
CA GLU A 52 18.15 42.80 0.62
C GLU A 52 17.83 41.31 0.46
N GLU A 53 17.67 40.84 -0.78
CA GLU A 53 17.57 39.42 -1.09
C GLU A 53 18.86 38.75 -0.61
N SER A 54 18.80 37.99 0.48
CA SER A 54 20.00 37.40 1.07
C SER A 54 20.64 36.45 0.05
N ALA A 55 21.97 36.55 -0.14
CA ALA A 55 22.70 35.68 -1.07
C ALA A 55 22.46 34.17 -0.79
N ALA A 56 22.10 33.84 0.46
CA ALA A 56 21.72 32.51 0.90
C ALA A 56 20.41 32.01 0.28
N GLU A 57 19.36 32.84 0.20
CA GLU A 57 18.11 32.49 -0.47
C GLU A 57 18.34 32.21 -1.96
N SER A 58 19.18 33.02 -2.60
CA SER A 58 19.57 32.83 -4.01
C SER A 58 20.33 31.51 -4.23
N SER A 59 21.16 31.09 -3.27
CA SER A 59 21.89 29.82 -3.33
C SER A 59 20.97 28.61 -3.15
N CYS A 60 20.05 28.66 -2.17
CA CYS A 60 19.07 27.59 -1.94
C CYS A 60 18.16 27.38 -3.15
N VAL A 61 17.66 28.47 -3.74
CA VAL A 61 16.84 28.42 -4.96
C VAL A 61 17.61 27.85 -6.15
N ALA A 62 18.89 28.20 -6.30
CA ALA A 62 19.73 27.65 -7.37
C ALA A 62 19.93 26.13 -7.24
N ALA A 63 20.25 25.65 -6.04
CA ALA A 63 20.42 24.22 -5.75
C ALA A 63 19.12 23.44 -5.97
N MET A 64 18.00 23.98 -5.51
CA MET A 64 16.67 23.41 -5.73
C MET A 64 16.36 23.21 -7.22
N ILE A 65 16.60 24.24 -8.03
CA ILE A 65 16.31 24.22 -9.47
C ILE A 65 17.23 23.24 -10.19
N GLU A 66 18.49 23.15 -9.76
CA GLU A 66 19.42 22.17 -10.28
C GLU A 66 18.97 20.73 -10.00
N ALA A 67 18.55 20.43 -8.78
CA ALA A 67 18.04 19.10 -8.44
C ALA A 67 16.83 18.71 -9.31
N VAL A 68 15.86 19.62 -9.50
CA VAL A 68 14.69 19.35 -10.36
C VAL A 68 15.09 19.23 -11.84
N ALA A 69 16.01 20.07 -12.32
CA ALA A 69 16.48 19.99 -13.71
C ALA A 69 17.10 18.62 -14.03
N MET A 70 17.86 18.05 -13.09
CA MET A 70 18.52 16.76 -13.21
C MET A 70 17.59 15.55 -12.99
N SER A 71 16.42 15.75 -12.38
CA SER A 71 15.48 14.68 -12.01
C SER A 71 14.72 14.04 -13.18
N GLY A 72 14.84 14.60 -14.39
CA GLY A 72 14.10 14.15 -15.58
C GLY A 72 12.62 14.54 -15.60
N SER A 73 12.13 15.31 -14.62
CA SER A 73 10.73 15.77 -14.60
C SER A 73 10.37 16.60 -15.84
N PRO A 74 9.14 16.50 -16.37
CA PRO A 74 8.69 17.32 -17.48
C PRO A 74 8.58 18.78 -17.02
N VAL A 75 9.44 19.64 -17.56
CA VAL A 75 9.45 21.09 -17.23
C VAL A 75 8.46 21.86 -18.09
N LYS A 76 8.32 21.45 -19.36
CA LYS A 76 7.50 22.10 -20.38
C LYS A 76 6.88 21.03 -21.27
N SER A 77 5.70 21.30 -21.80
CA SER A 77 5.08 20.45 -22.81
C SER A 77 5.88 20.57 -24.11
N GLN A 78 6.65 19.52 -24.43
CA GLN A 78 7.37 19.41 -25.71
C GLN A 78 6.56 18.54 -26.68
N GLN A 79 6.56 18.90 -27.96
CA GLN A 79 5.90 18.11 -29.00
C GLN A 79 6.80 16.97 -29.47
N VAL A 80 6.18 15.92 -30.03
CA VAL A 80 6.91 14.81 -30.65
C VAL A 80 7.74 15.34 -31.83
N GLY A 81 9.06 15.25 -31.73
CA GLY A 81 10.01 15.74 -32.74
C GLY A 81 10.74 17.04 -32.37
N GLU A 82 10.40 17.68 -31.25
CA GLU A 82 11.20 18.78 -30.70
C GLU A 82 12.49 18.24 -30.06
N ALA A 83 13.56 19.03 -30.13
CA ALA A 83 14.82 18.68 -29.47
C ALA A 83 14.65 18.73 -27.94
N GLU A 84 15.23 17.75 -27.25
CA GLU A 84 15.22 17.73 -25.79
C GLU A 84 15.85 19.01 -25.23
N LEU A 85 15.13 19.67 -24.32
CA LEU A 85 15.64 20.87 -23.65
C LEU A 85 16.98 20.57 -22.97
N THR A 86 17.98 21.39 -23.25
CA THR A 86 19.26 21.32 -22.57
C THR A 86 19.10 21.60 -21.08
N VAL A 87 20.04 21.11 -20.26
CA VAL A 87 20.00 21.35 -18.80
C VAL A 87 19.95 22.85 -18.47
N GLY A 88 20.63 23.68 -19.26
CA GLY A 88 20.59 25.14 -19.12
C GLY A 88 19.20 25.74 -19.34
N GLU A 89 18.54 25.37 -20.44
CA GLU A 89 17.18 25.82 -20.77
C GLU A 89 16.15 25.32 -19.75
N ARG A 90 16.30 24.07 -19.29
CA ARG A 90 15.48 23.52 -18.20
C ARG A 90 15.60 24.36 -16.93
N LYS A 91 16.82 24.71 -16.52
CA LYS A 91 17.06 25.57 -15.35
C LYS A 91 16.42 26.95 -15.52
N GLN A 92 16.45 27.51 -16.73
CA GLN A 92 15.85 28.82 -17.00
C GLN A 92 14.32 28.80 -16.87
N GLU A 93 13.67 27.85 -17.53
CA GLU A 93 12.20 27.70 -17.47
C GLU A 93 11.74 27.40 -16.02
N LEU A 94 12.48 26.58 -15.27
CA LEU A 94 12.19 26.32 -13.86
C LEU A 94 12.31 27.59 -12.98
N ARG A 95 13.29 28.47 -13.25
CA ARG A 95 13.41 29.76 -12.55
C ARG A 95 12.19 30.65 -12.81
N GLU A 96 11.73 30.69 -14.05
CA GLU A 96 10.56 31.48 -14.44
C GLU A 96 9.27 30.94 -13.80
N GLN A 97 9.11 29.62 -13.78
CA GLN A 97 7.98 28.97 -13.11
C GLN A 97 7.98 29.22 -11.60
N TYR A 98 9.14 29.14 -10.95
CA TYR A 98 9.27 29.41 -9.52
C TYR A 98 8.94 30.87 -9.18
N ARG A 99 9.46 31.83 -9.95
CA ARG A 99 9.20 33.27 -9.74
C ARG A 99 7.74 33.64 -9.97
N SER A 100 7.09 33.04 -10.97
CA SER A 100 5.71 33.36 -11.31
C SER A 100 4.71 32.69 -10.37
N ARG A 101 4.90 31.40 -10.05
CA ARG A 101 3.94 30.58 -9.30
C ARG A 101 4.66 29.58 -8.37
N PRO A 102 5.23 30.03 -7.25
CA PRO A 102 6.00 29.18 -6.34
C PRO A 102 5.17 28.03 -5.74
N LEU A 103 3.88 28.24 -5.46
CA LEU A 103 2.99 27.19 -4.94
C LEU A 103 2.74 26.06 -5.95
N VAL A 104 2.48 26.42 -7.21
CA VAL A 104 2.28 25.44 -8.28
C VAL A 104 3.58 24.70 -8.57
N PHE A 105 4.72 25.40 -8.49
CA PHE A 105 6.04 24.79 -8.59
C PHE A 105 6.23 23.73 -7.51
N LEU A 106 5.92 24.05 -6.25
CA LEU A 106 6.03 23.12 -5.13
C LEU A 106 5.13 21.89 -5.33
N GLU A 107 3.86 22.09 -5.67
CA GLU A 107 2.91 21.01 -5.96
C GLU A 107 3.42 20.06 -7.06
N ARG A 108 3.95 20.61 -8.15
CA ARG A 108 4.43 19.80 -9.29
C ARG A 108 5.72 19.05 -8.98
N TYR A 109 6.67 19.69 -8.31
CA TYR A 109 8.03 19.18 -8.20
C TYR A 109 8.39 18.62 -6.81
N HIS A 110 7.46 18.60 -5.84
CA HIS A 110 7.70 18.07 -4.49
C HIS A 110 8.29 16.65 -4.47
N THR A 111 8.03 15.82 -5.49
CA THR A 111 8.62 14.47 -5.64
C THR A 111 10.14 14.47 -5.74
N HIS A 112 10.73 15.56 -6.24
CA HIS A 112 12.17 15.69 -6.51
C HIS A 112 12.88 16.68 -5.58
N LEU A 113 12.13 17.38 -4.72
CA LEU A 113 12.69 18.31 -3.74
C LEU A 113 13.29 17.58 -2.54
N GLN A 114 14.27 18.17 -1.88
CA GLN A 114 14.80 17.66 -0.62
C GLN A 114 14.49 18.65 0.51
N PRO A 115 14.55 18.24 1.79
CA PRO A 115 14.27 19.13 2.91
C PRO A 115 15.14 20.40 2.90
N GLU A 116 16.36 20.33 2.38
CA GLU A 116 17.30 21.45 2.26
C GLU A 116 16.80 22.54 1.30
N HIS A 117 15.84 22.22 0.42
CA HIS A 117 15.27 23.16 -0.55
C HIS A 117 14.05 23.91 0.00
N LEU A 118 13.47 23.44 1.12
CA LEU A 118 12.27 24.03 1.71
C LEU A 118 12.43 25.49 2.17
N PRO A 119 13.62 25.96 2.63
CA PRO A 119 13.83 27.38 2.94
C PRO A 119 13.52 28.34 1.77
N ALA A 120 13.59 27.87 0.51
CA ALA A 120 13.19 28.69 -0.64
C ALA A 120 11.72 29.16 -0.54
N PHE A 121 10.83 28.35 0.05
CA PHE A 121 9.39 28.60 0.10
C PHE A 121 8.91 29.36 1.35
N VAL A 122 9.82 29.95 2.14
CA VAL A 122 9.46 30.70 3.36
C VAL A 122 8.47 31.82 3.05
N HIS A 123 8.63 32.50 1.91
CA HIS A 123 7.73 33.56 1.46
C HIS A 123 6.28 33.10 1.16
N VAL A 124 6.03 31.79 1.02
CA VAL A 124 4.69 31.21 0.81
C VAL A 124 4.25 30.26 1.94
N CYS A 125 5.01 30.18 3.04
CA CYS A 125 4.75 29.22 4.12
C CYS A 125 3.41 29.41 4.85
N ALA A 126 2.79 30.58 4.72
CA ALA A 126 1.48 30.87 5.29
C ALA A 126 0.34 30.11 4.58
N ASP A 127 0.53 29.66 3.34
CA ASP A 127 -0.48 28.92 2.59
C ASP A 127 -0.58 27.45 3.09
N PRO A 128 -1.79 26.93 3.39
CA PRO A 128 -1.97 25.54 3.79
C PRO A 128 -1.42 24.51 2.79
N ARG A 129 -1.44 24.84 1.49
CA ARG A 129 -0.86 23.98 0.45
C ARG A 129 0.65 23.89 0.58
N ALA A 130 1.31 25.03 0.84
CA ALA A 130 2.75 25.03 1.06
C ALA A 130 3.12 24.16 2.27
N GLN A 131 2.40 24.32 3.38
CA GLN A 131 2.60 23.51 4.58
C GLN A 131 2.40 22.01 4.31
N HIS A 132 1.36 21.64 3.57
CA HIS A 132 1.10 20.25 3.20
C HIS A 132 2.26 19.64 2.41
N TYR A 133 2.66 20.27 1.29
CA TYR A 133 3.73 19.73 0.45
C TYR A 133 5.10 19.79 1.13
N SER A 134 5.39 20.79 1.95
CA SER A 134 6.58 20.81 2.79
C SER A 134 6.60 19.63 3.77
N GLY A 135 5.47 19.31 4.40
CA GLY A 135 5.32 18.14 5.25
C GLY A 135 5.51 16.81 4.50
N VAL A 136 5.02 16.73 3.25
CA VAL A 136 5.24 15.54 2.39
C VAL A 136 6.72 15.34 2.07
N VAL A 137 7.44 16.42 1.71
CA VAL A 137 8.89 16.36 1.43
C VAL A 137 9.67 15.91 2.67
N GLN A 138 9.36 16.48 3.84
CA GLN A 138 9.99 16.09 5.11
C GLN A 138 9.69 14.63 5.46
N SER A 139 8.43 14.21 5.39
CA SER A 139 8.00 12.85 5.73
C SER A 139 8.70 11.80 4.85
N ARG A 140 8.91 12.10 3.57
CA ARG A 140 9.67 11.24 2.65
C ARG A 140 11.12 11.11 3.10
N ALA A 141 11.78 12.23 3.42
CA ALA A 141 13.18 12.24 3.83
C ALA A 141 13.41 11.57 5.19
N SER A 142 12.46 11.68 6.12
CA SER A 142 12.53 11.05 7.44
C SER A 142 12.41 9.52 7.39
N GLY A 143 12.10 8.92 6.24
CA GLY A 143 11.95 7.46 6.11
C GLY A 143 10.82 6.87 6.95
N CYS A 144 9.93 7.70 7.50
CA CYS A 144 8.83 7.24 8.32
C CYS A 144 7.90 6.39 7.45
N ILE A 145 7.86 5.09 7.75
CA ILE A 145 7.00 4.15 7.03
C ILE A 145 5.56 4.58 7.29
N ASN A 146 4.91 5.06 6.24
CA ASN A 146 3.49 5.41 6.31
C ASN A 146 2.68 4.12 6.50
N ARG A 147 2.34 3.81 7.76
CA ARG A 147 1.65 2.57 8.16
C ARG A 147 0.38 2.36 7.34
N THR A 148 -0.34 3.44 7.04
CA THR A 148 -1.54 3.42 6.19
C THR A 148 -1.21 2.99 4.76
N ARG A 149 -0.17 3.54 4.15
CA ARG A 149 0.28 3.14 2.82
C ARG A 149 0.66 1.65 2.76
N VAL A 150 1.40 1.14 3.75
CA VAL A 150 1.76 -0.28 3.82
C VAL A 150 0.53 -1.16 3.98
N ARG A 151 -0.41 -0.78 4.86
CA ARG A 151 -1.66 -1.51 5.05
C ARG A 151 -2.49 -1.56 3.76
N ASN A 152 -2.60 -0.43 3.05
CA ASN A 152 -3.32 -0.34 1.78
C ASN A 152 -2.65 -1.17 0.68
N GLN A 153 -1.32 -1.19 0.62
CA GLN A 153 -0.57 -2.02 -0.32
C GLN A 153 -0.79 -3.51 -0.05
N ARG A 154 -0.69 -3.94 1.22
CA ARG A 154 -0.95 -5.33 1.63
C ARG A 154 -2.39 -5.74 1.31
N TYR A 155 -3.35 -4.86 1.58
CA TYR A 155 -4.75 -5.09 1.25
C TYR A 155 -4.99 -5.23 -0.26
N ALA A 156 -4.36 -4.38 -1.08
CA ALA A 156 -4.45 -4.49 -2.54
C ALA A 156 -3.86 -5.81 -3.05
N ALA A 157 -2.72 -6.24 -2.50
CA ALA A 157 -2.12 -7.54 -2.82
C ALA A 157 -3.06 -8.70 -2.43
N LEU A 158 -3.64 -8.68 -1.23
CA LEU A 158 -4.61 -9.67 -0.77
C LEU A 158 -5.82 -9.77 -1.71
N ARG A 159 -6.36 -8.62 -2.14
CA ARG A 159 -7.49 -8.58 -3.08
C ARG A 159 -7.13 -9.11 -4.47
N ALA A 160 -5.90 -8.87 -4.92
CA ALA A 160 -5.41 -9.46 -6.17
C ALA A 160 -5.35 -10.99 -6.07
N LEU A 161 -4.80 -11.54 -4.97
CA LEU A 161 -4.74 -12.99 -4.73
C LEU A 161 -6.13 -13.62 -4.67
N GLN A 162 -7.09 -12.95 -4.00
CA GLN A 162 -8.48 -13.40 -3.94
C GLN A 162 -9.14 -13.40 -5.32
N LYS A 163 -8.90 -12.36 -6.12
CA LYS A 163 -9.48 -12.23 -7.47
C LYS A 163 -8.90 -13.27 -8.45
N GLU A 164 -7.61 -13.58 -8.33
CA GLU A 164 -6.96 -14.62 -9.13
C GLU A 164 -7.49 -16.02 -8.77
N GLY A 165 -7.87 -16.24 -7.50
CA GLY A 165 -8.48 -17.48 -7.03
C GLY A 165 -7.51 -18.65 -6.83
N ARG A 166 -6.31 -18.61 -7.43
CA ARG A 166 -5.30 -19.67 -7.29
C ARG A 166 -4.72 -19.75 -5.89
N TYR A 167 -4.36 -18.61 -5.29
CA TYR A 167 -3.63 -18.59 -4.02
C TYR A 167 -4.42 -19.21 -2.85
N PHE A 168 -5.75 -19.08 -2.88
CA PHE A 168 -6.68 -19.61 -1.87
C PHE A 168 -7.42 -20.85 -2.38
N SER A 169 -6.93 -21.52 -3.44
CA SER A 169 -7.46 -22.83 -3.80
C SER A 169 -7.15 -23.82 -2.69
N GLU A 170 -8.01 -24.80 -2.53
CA GLU A 170 -7.87 -25.84 -1.51
C GLU A 170 -6.50 -26.52 -1.58
N GLU A 171 -6.09 -26.91 -2.79
CA GLU A 171 -4.80 -27.54 -3.03
C GLU A 171 -3.61 -26.63 -2.67
N GLN A 172 -3.68 -25.32 -2.95
CA GLN A 172 -2.63 -24.38 -2.57
C GLN A 172 -2.56 -24.14 -1.06
N MET A 173 -3.69 -24.22 -0.35
CA MET A 173 -3.70 -24.16 1.12
C MET A 173 -3.06 -25.42 1.71
N ARG A 174 -3.44 -26.60 1.23
CA ARG A 174 -2.89 -27.91 1.63
C ARG A 174 -1.38 -28.00 1.41
N MET A 175 -0.91 -27.57 0.24
CA MET A 175 0.52 -27.56 -0.11
C MET A 175 1.35 -26.64 0.81
N ARG A 176 0.77 -25.53 1.26
CA ARG A 176 1.49 -24.53 2.06
C ARG A 176 1.53 -24.87 3.54
N GLU A 177 0.41 -25.28 4.12
CA GLU A 177 0.27 -25.60 5.53
C GLU A 177 -0.57 -26.88 5.69
N PRO A 178 0.06 -28.08 5.59
CA PRO A 178 -0.65 -29.33 5.54
C PRO A 178 -1.27 -29.73 6.87
N LEU A 179 -0.58 -29.49 8.00
CA LEU A 179 -1.14 -29.76 9.32
C LEU A 179 -2.38 -28.89 9.59
N LEU A 180 -2.27 -27.59 9.33
CA LEU A 180 -3.40 -26.68 9.47
C LEU A 180 -4.56 -27.06 8.54
N TYR A 181 -4.27 -27.49 7.32
CA TYR A 181 -5.28 -27.99 6.40
C TYR A 181 -6.00 -29.22 6.96
N GLU A 182 -5.26 -30.20 7.48
CA GLU A 182 -5.84 -31.43 8.04
C GLU A 182 -6.75 -31.12 9.24
N GLN A 183 -6.29 -30.26 10.15
CA GLN A 183 -7.04 -29.86 11.35
C GLN A 183 -8.35 -29.10 11.04
N TYR A 184 -8.39 -28.28 9.99
CA TYR A 184 -9.55 -27.42 9.73
C TYR A 184 -10.42 -27.86 8.55
N ILE A 185 -9.88 -28.67 7.63
CA ILE A 185 -10.55 -29.08 6.40
C ILE A 185 -10.46 -30.59 6.26
N GLY A 186 -9.24 -31.16 6.22
CA GLY A 186 -8.98 -32.56 5.86
C GLY A 186 -9.77 -33.57 6.68
N GLN A 187 -9.79 -33.44 8.01
CA GLN A 187 -10.50 -34.36 8.91
C GLN A 187 -12.03 -34.40 8.74
N TYR A 188 -12.59 -33.37 8.09
CA TYR A 188 -14.04 -33.27 7.84
C TYR A 188 -14.43 -33.71 6.43
N LEU A 189 -13.46 -34.08 5.60
CA LEU A 189 -13.73 -34.58 4.25
C LEU A 189 -14.26 -36.00 4.31
N THR A 190 -15.25 -36.27 3.48
CA THR A 190 -15.78 -37.61 3.26
C THR A 190 -14.83 -38.43 2.38
N ASP A 191 -14.91 -39.76 2.48
CA ASP A 191 -14.15 -40.67 1.62
C ASP A 191 -14.41 -40.40 0.12
N GLU A 192 -15.62 -39.97 -0.23
CA GLU A 192 -16.01 -39.59 -1.59
C GLU A 192 -15.25 -38.34 -2.05
N GLU A 193 -15.23 -37.26 -1.26
CA GLU A 193 -14.51 -36.02 -1.57
C GLU A 193 -12.98 -36.22 -1.65
N VAL A 194 -12.44 -37.11 -0.80
CA VAL A 194 -11.03 -37.51 -0.85
C VAL A 194 -10.70 -38.21 -2.16
N LEU A 195 -11.60 -39.09 -2.62
CA LEU A 195 -11.42 -39.83 -3.86
C LEU A 195 -11.54 -38.92 -5.09
N GLU A 196 -12.52 -38.01 -5.11
CA GLU A 196 -12.69 -36.99 -6.15
C GLU A 196 -11.42 -36.13 -6.29
N ARG A 197 -10.89 -35.62 -5.18
CA ARG A 197 -9.63 -34.86 -5.19
C ARG A 197 -8.47 -35.65 -5.79
N SER A 198 -8.33 -36.92 -5.42
CA SER A 198 -7.28 -37.78 -5.96
C SER A 198 -7.42 -38.00 -7.48
N GLN A 199 -8.65 -38.03 -7.98
CA GLN A 199 -8.97 -38.15 -9.41
C GLN A 199 -8.70 -36.85 -10.17
N GLU A 200 -9.01 -35.69 -9.57
CA GLU A 200 -8.72 -34.37 -10.13
C GLU A 200 -7.20 -34.18 -10.30
N ALA A 201 -6.41 -34.51 -9.29
CA ALA A 201 -4.94 -34.42 -9.34
C ALA A 201 -4.31 -35.35 -10.40
N MET A 202 -4.99 -36.45 -10.75
CA MET A 202 -4.60 -37.36 -11.83
C MET A 202 -4.99 -36.83 -13.22
N SER A 203 -6.01 -35.97 -13.29
CA SER A 203 -6.64 -35.50 -14.54
C SER A 203 -6.21 -34.11 -14.97
N GLU A 204 -5.72 -33.27 -14.04
CA GLU A 204 -5.30 -31.88 -14.29
C GLU A 204 -4.18 -31.79 -15.36
N GLY A 205 -3.29 -32.79 -15.42
CA GLY A 205 -2.24 -32.89 -16.43
C GLY A 205 -2.70 -33.27 -17.85
N ALA A 206 -4.00 -33.54 -18.07
CA ALA A 206 -4.52 -33.96 -19.37
C ALA A 206 -5.04 -32.79 -20.24
N GLN A 207 -5.23 -31.59 -19.67
CA GLN A 207 -6.03 -30.53 -20.31
C GLN A 207 -5.28 -29.29 -20.82
N GLU A 208 -3.95 -29.20 -20.64
CA GLU A 208 -3.17 -28.01 -21.07
C GLU A 208 -2.04 -28.36 -22.06
N GLY A 209 -2.35 -28.35 -23.37
CA GLY A 209 -1.35 -28.12 -24.43
C GLY A 209 -1.41 -29.04 -25.68
N PRO A 210 -0.99 -28.54 -26.87
CA PRO A 210 -0.96 -29.29 -28.12
C PRO A 210 0.28 -30.21 -28.19
N GLY A 211 0.37 -31.14 -27.24
CA GLY A 211 1.49 -32.08 -27.07
C GLY A 211 1.10 -33.26 -26.18
N GLY A 212 -0.09 -33.82 -26.42
CA GLY A 212 -0.67 -34.89 -25.63
C GLY A 212 0.06 -36.23 -25.79
N ALA A 213 0.75 -36.66 -24.74
CA ALA A 213 0.96 -38.05 -24.30
C ALA A 213 2.10 -38.15 -23.28
N THR A 214 3.14 -37.31 -23.40
CA THR A 214 4.37 -37.41 -22.59
C THR A 214 4.34 -36.60 -21.29
N ALA A 215 3.44 -35.61 -21.17
CA ALA A 215 3.28 -34.81 -19.96
C ALA A 215 2.59 -35.56 -18.80
N GLY A 216 1.75 -36.58 -19.09
CA GLY A 216 0.93 -37.24 -18.08
C GLY A 216 1.72 -38.07 -17.06
N LEU A 217 2.66 -38.91 -17.51
CA LEU A 217 3.46 -39.73 -16.58
C LEU A 217 4.45 -38.89 -15.78
N ALA A 218 5.12 -37.93 -16.42
CA ALA A 218 6.05 -37.03 -15.73
C ALA A 218 5.32 -36.20 -14.66
N HIS A 219 4.14 -35.67 -14.99
CA HIS A 219 3.29 -34.94 -14.06
C HIS A 219 2.84 -35.84 -12.90
N LEU A 220 2.38 -37.07 -13.16
CA LEU A 220 2.02 -38.03 -12.12
C LEU A 220 3.19 -38.34 -11.17
N LEU A 221 4.38 -38.55 -11.72
CA LEU A 221 5.59 -38.79 -10.92
C LEU A 221 5.93 -37.58 -10.05
N LEU A 222 5.85 -36.37 -10.61
CA LEU A 222 6.06 -35.12 -9.87
C LEU A 222 5.02 -34.94 -8.76
N ASN A 223 3.74 -35.14 -9.05
CA ASN A 223 2.65 -35.03 -8.08
C ASN A 223 2.81 -36.08 -6.96
N SER A 224 3.14 -37.33 -7.30
CA SER A 224 3.37 -38.37 -6.29
C SER A 224 4.56 -38.07 -5.38
N TYR A 225 5.61 -37.43 -5.92
CA TYR A 225 6.76 -36.98 -5.12
C TYR A 225 6.39 -35.81 -4.22
N GLN A 226 5.65 -34.83 -4.75
CA GLN A 226 5.15 -33.70 -3.98
C GLN A 226 4.23 -34.18 -2.84
N GLU A 227 3.28 -35.06 -3.13
CA GLU A 227 2.40 -35.65 -2.13
C GLU A 227 3.19 -36.30 -1.00
N ARG A 228 4.23 -37.07 -1.34
CA ARG A 228 5.11 -37.68 -0.32
C ARG A 228 5.80 -36.63 0.55
N LEU A 229 6.24 -35.51 -0.02
CA LEU A 229 6.84 -34.43 0.76
C LEU A 229 5.84 -33.77 1.71
N ILE A 230 4.60 -33.57 1.24
CA ILE A 230 3.51 -33.04 2.06
C ILE A 230 3.21 -33.98 3.23
N GLN A 231 3.06 -35.28 2.96
CA GLN A 231 2.75 -36.29 3.96
C GLN A 231 3.86 -36.43 5.01
N ASN A 232 5.13 -36.46 4.58
CA ASN A 232 6.26 -36.50 5.51
C ASN A 232 6.28 -35.25 6.41
N ARG A 233 6.07 -34.06 5.83
CA ARG A 233 6.03 -32.81 6.58
C ARG A 233 4.86 -32.78 7.57
N LEU A 234 3.68 -33.21 7.14
CA LEU A 234 2.49 -33.33 8.00
C LEU A 234 2.79 -34.22 9.20
N GLN A 235 3.37 -35.39 8.96
CA GLN A 235 3.75 -36.32 10.02
C GLN A 235 4.77 -35.70 11.00
N GLU A 236 5.82 -35.07 10.49
CA GLU A 236 6.83 -34.39 11.33
C GLU A 236 6.23 -33.23 12.15
N GLU A 237 5.25 -32.51 11.60
CA GLU A 237 4.54 -31.44 12.32
C GLU A 237 3.62 -32.02 13.41
N GLN A 238 2.89 -33.10 13.12
CA GLN A 238 2.03 -33.79 14.09
C GLN A 238 2.83 -34.37 15.26
N GLU A 239 3.92 -35.10 14.98
CA GLU A 239 4.79 -35.67 16.01
C GLU A 239 5.36 -34.59 16.95
N ARG A 240 5.62 -33.39 16.42
CA ARG A 240 6.09 -32.24 17.21
C ARG A 240 4.98 -31.67 18.11
N GLU A 241 3.75 -31.56 17.62
CA GLU A 241 2.61 -31.11 18.43
C GLU A 241 2.28 -32.13 19.53
N ASP A 242 2.25 -33.41 19.19
CA ASP A 242 1.97 -34.48 20.14
C ASP A 242 3.03 -34.51 21.25
N ALA A 243 4.32 -34.41 20.91
CA ALA A 243 5.39 -34.36 21.90
C ALA A 243 5.32 -33.12 22.81
N ALA A 244 4.92 -31.96 22.27
CA ALA A 244 4.73 -30.75 23.06
C ALA A 244 3.54 -30.90 24.02
N GLN A 245 2.46 -31.56 23.59
CA GLN A 245 1.30 -31.83 24.44
C GLN A 245 1.66 -32.82 25.56
N GLU A 246 2.43 -33.87 25.27
CA GLU A 246 2.90 -34.84 26.27
C GLU A 246 3.74 -34.18 27.38
N GLU A 247 4.60 -33.21 27.03
CA GLU A 247 5.39 -32.46 28.02
C GLU A 247 4.52 -31.58 28.94
N GLU A 248 3.42 -31.00 28.42
CA GLU A 248 2.49 -30.18 29.23
C GLU A 248 1.66 -31.02 30.22
N GLU A 249 1.33 -32.27 29.87
CA GLU A 249 0.56 -33.18 30.73
C GLU A 249 1.38 -33.77 31.89
N GLU A 250 2.72 -33.76 31.82
CA GLU A 250 3.60 -34.21 32.92
C GLU A 250 3.81 -33.17 34.03
N ASP A 251 3.51 -31.89 33.76
CA ASP A 251 3.68 -30.76 34.69
C ASP A 251 2.43 -30.47 35.56
N ASP A 252 1.30 -31.16 35.35
CA ASP A 252 0.03 -31.07 36.11
C ASP A 252 -0.21 -32.24 37.08
#